data_AF-A0A2G8TA86-F1
#
_entry.id   AF-A0A2G8TA86-F1
#
_cell.length_a   1.000
_cell.length_b   1.000
_cell.length_c   1.000
_cell.angle_alpha   90.00
_cell.angle_beta   90.00
_cell.angle_gamma   90.00
#
_symmetry.space_group_name_H-M   'P 1'
#
loop_
_entity.id
_entity.type
_entity.pdbx_description
1 polymer ?
#
loop_
_entity_poly.entity_id
_entity_poly.type
_entity_poly.pdbx_seq_one_letter_code
_entity_poly.pdbx_strand_id
1 'polypeptide(L)' 'MSTIDPNNEQAWDRGISSIGAHSTPDPDDPGSQPPGPNPNPDDVPPPAHSPVKEPTLPEPPIKAAAAPGPGLMM' A
#
# COMPACT_ATOMS: atom_id res chain seq x y z
N MET A 1 -14.25 -17.09 -41.21
CA MET A 1 -12.95 -17.76 -41.36
C MET A 1 -11.91 -16.81 -40.76
N SER A 2 -11.63 -16.89 -39.46
CA SER A 2 -10.69 -15.98 -38.80
C SER A 2 -9.27 -16.50 -38.99
N THR A 3 -8.45 -15.74 -39.70
CA THR A 3 -7.02 -16.03 -39.88
C THR A 3 -6.32 -15.91 -38.52
N ILE A 4 -5.95 -17.04 -37.94
CA ILE A 4 -5.03 -17.10 -36.80
C ILE A 4 -3.66 -16.68 -37.34
N ASP A 5 -3.11 -15.59 -36.81
CA ASP A 5 -1.82 -15.04 -37.23
C ASP A 5 -0.69 -15.86 -36.57
N PRO A 6 0.14 -16.60 -37.32
CA PRO A 6 1.15 -17.51 -36.77
C PRO A 6 2.27 -16.80 -36.00
N ASN A 7 2.34 -15.45 -36.08
CA ASN A 7 3.30 -14.65 -35.33
C ASN A 7 2.85 -14.34 -33.89
N ASN A 8 1.58 -14.55 -33.55
CA ASN A 8 1.05 -14.26 -32.20
C ASN A 8 1.41 -15.35 -31.16
N GLU A 9 1.76 -16.55 -31.62
CA GLU A 9 2.06 -17.69 -30.74
C GLU A 9 3.40 -17.49 -30.01
N GLN A 10 4.35 -16.84 -30.69
CA GLN A 10 5.69 -16.54 -30.18
C GLN A 10 5.72 -15.42 -29.13
N ALA A 11 4.65 -14.63 -29.03
CA ALA A 11 4.56 -13.53 -28.06
C ALA A 11 4.37 -14.04 -26.63
N TRP A 12 3.64 -15.14 -26.47
CA TRP A 12 3.47 -15.80 -25.17
C TRP A 12 4.78 -16.46 -24.72
N ASP A 13 5.48 -17.16 -25.60
CA ASP A 13 6.76 -17.82 -25.28
C ASP A 13 7.84 -16.85 -24.76
N ARG A 14 7.91 -15.63 -25.33
CA ARG A 14 8.87 -14.61 -24.88
C ARG A 14 8.54 -14.03 -23.51
N GLY A 15 7.27 -14.06 -23.09
CA GLY A 15 6.81 -13.56 -21.79
C GLY A 15 6.95 -14.57 -20.65
N ILE A 16 6.94 -15.87 -20.94
CA ILE A 16 7.02 -16.94 -19.91
C ILE A 16 8.47 -17.37 -19.65
N SER A 17 9.40 -17.00 -20.53
CA SER A 17 10.84 -17.36 -20.44
C SER A 17 11.55 -16.91 -19.16
N SER A 18 10.93 -16.06 -18.32
CA SER A 18 11.50 -15.58 -17.06
C SER A 18 10.77 -16.06 -15.79
N ILE A 19 9.75 -16.91 -15.90
CA ILE A 19 9.14 -17.54 -14.71
C ILE A 19 10.04 -18.70 -14.27
N GLY A 20 11.11 -18.39 -13.55
CA GLY A 20 11.96 -19.38 -12.92
C GLY A 20 11.14 -20.18 -11.90
N ALA A 21 10.89 -21.47 -12.18
CA ALA A 21 10.32 -22.36 -11.19
C ALA A 21 11.31 -22.49 -10.03
N HIS A 22 10.84 -22.28 -8.80
CA HIS A 22 11.64 -22.56 -7.62
C HIS A 22 11.91 -24.07 -7.55
N SER A 23 13.17 -24.47 -7.71
CA SER A 23 13.58 -25.86 -7.52
C SER A 23 13.64 -26.20 -6.04
N THR A 24 13.17 -27.38 -5.65
CA THR A 24 13.46 -27.94 -4.34
C THR A 24 14.97 -28.22 -4.26
N PRO A 25 15.70 -27.69 -3.26
CA PRO A 25 17.12 -27.99 -3.07
C PRO A 25 17.34 -29.49 -2.84
N ASP A 26 18.51 -30.01 -3.22
CA ASP A 26 18.91 -31.40 -2.97
C ASP A 26 19.13 -31.60 -1.45
N PRO A 27 18.45 -32.56 -0.79
CA PRO A 27 18.59 -32.78 0.65
C PRO A 27 19.99 -33.27 1.07
N ASP A 28 20.75 -33.88 0.15
CA ASP A 28 22.10 -34.40 0.42
C ASP A 28 23.21 -33.42 0.02
N ASP A 29 22.87 -32.27 -0.57
CA ASP A 29 23.84 -31.24 -0.90
C ASP A 29 24.25 -30.45 0.36
N PRO A 30 25.52 -30.53 0.80
CA PRO A 30 26.01 -29.79 1.96
C PRO A 30 25.96 -28.27 1.78
N GLY A 31 25.80 -27.77 0.54
CA GLY A 31 25.57 -26.36 0.23
C GLY A 31 24.11 -25.92 0.30
N SER A 32 23.16 -26.86 0.36
CA SER A 32 21.71 -26.61 0.34
C SER A 32 21.12 -26.44 1.75
N GLN A 33 21.86 -25.79 2.64
CA GLN A 33 21.35 -25.51 3.98
C GLN A 33 20.15 -24.55 3.87
N PRO A 34 19.01 -24.82 4.52
CA PRO A 34 17.90 -23.90 4.53
C PRO A 34 18.35 -22.54 5.09
N PRO A 35 17.77 -21.42 4.60
CA PRO A 35 18.03 -20.12 5.17
C PRO A 35 17.74 -20.15 6.68
N GLY A 36 18.55 -19.43 7.45
CA GLY A 36 18.36 -19.30 8.89
C GLY A 36 16.96 -18.76 9.24
N PRO A 37 16.55 -18.87 10.52
CA PRO A 37 15.26 -18.36 10.94
C PRO A 37 15.12 -16.89 10.58
N ASN A 38 13.94 -16.52 10.06
CA ASN A 38 13.62 -15.12 9.80
C ASN A 38 13.72 -14.31 11.10
N PRO A 39 14.09 -13.02 11.03
CA PRO A 39 14.01 -12.12 12.17
C PRO A 39 12.61 -12.15 12.79
N ASN A 40 12.54 -12.00 14.11
CA ASN A 40 11.25 -11.92 14.79
C ASN A 40 10.52 -10.64 14.31
N PRO A 41 9.32 -10.76 13.69
CA PRO A 41 8.56 -9.60 13.24
C PRO A 41 8.12 -8.68 14.39
N ASP A 42 8.10 -9.18 15.63
CA ASP A 42 7.76 -8.43 16.83
C ASP A 42 8.93 -7.64 17.42
N ASP A 43 10.14 -7.78 16.88
CA ASP A 43 11.35 -7.09 17.36
C ASP A 43 11.43 -5.62 16.89
N VAL A 44 10.26 -4.98 16.72
CA VAL A 44 10.14 -3.58 16.36
C VAL A 44 10.13 -2.76 17.65
N PRO A 45 11.09 -1.84 17.85
CA PRO A 45 11.12 -1.02 19.04
C PRO A 45 9.87 -0.13 19.12
N PRO A 46 9.42 0.23 20.33
CA PRO A 46 8.27 1.11 20.50
C PRO A 46 8.55 2.48 19.85
N PRO A 47 7.50 3.21 19.41
CA PRO A 47 7.64 4.55 18.88
C PRO A 47 8.38 5.48 19.87
N ALA A 48 9.40 6.19 19.39
CA ALA A 48 10.21 7.07 20.23
C ALA A 48 9.45 8.34 20.71
N HIS A 49 8.32 8.65 20.09
CA HIS A 49 7.57 9.88 20.35
C HIS A 49 6.10 9.58 20.63
N SER A 50 5.53 10.36 21.54
CA SER A 50 4.09 10.35 21.80
C SER A 50 3.30 10.98 20.64
N PRO A 51 2.01 10.65 20.49
CA PRO A 51 1.14 11.32 19.53
C PRO A 51 1.15 12.85 19.71
N VAL A 52 1.25 13.57 18.60
CA VAL A 52 1.19 15.03 18.59
C VAL A 52 -0.27 15.48 18.56
N LYS A 53 -0.61 16.52 19.32
CA LYS A 53 -1.95 17.13 19.30
C LYS A 53 -2.20 17.80 17.95
N GLU A 54 -3.37 17.58 17.38
CA GLU A 54 -3.80 18.27 16.15
C GLU A 54 -3.86 19.80 16.34
N PRO A 55 -3.45 20.59 15.34
CA PRO A 55 -3.60 22.05 15.39
C PRO A 55 -5.06 22.46 15.51
N THR A 56 -5.38 23.34 16.45
CA THR A 56 -6.72 23.94 16.50
C THR A 56 -6.87 24.93 15.35
N LEU A 57 -7.94 24.81 14.56
CA LEU A 57 -8.30 25.86 13.59
C LEU A 57 -8.68 27.15 14.33
N PRO A 58 -8.30 28.33 13.81
CA PRO A 58 -8.74 29.60 14.39
C PRO A 58 -10.26 29.73 14.32
N GLU A 59 -10.87 30.28 15.37
CA GLU A 59 -12.30 30.61 15.34
C GLU A 59 -12.54 31.73 14.30
N PRO A 60 -13.60 31.65 13.47
CA PRO A 60 -13.93 32.73 12.55
C PRO A 60 -14.20 34.04 13.30
N PRO A 61 -13.84 35.20 12.70
CA PRO A 61 -13.80 36.48 13.41
C PRO A 61 -15.16 36.99 13.93
N ILE A 62 -16.27 36.60 13.30
CA ILE A 62 -17.63 36.99 13.74
C ILE A 62 -18.61 35.87 13.34
N LYS A 63 -19.42 35.37 14.28
CA LYS A 63 -20.62 34.59 13.94
C LYS A 63 -21.60 35.55 13.28
N ALA A 64 -22.11 35.24 12.08
CA ALA A 64 -23.15 36.05 11.46
C ALA A 64 -24.34 36.14 12.44
N ALA A 65 -24.48 37.29 13.10
CA ALA A 65 -25.64 37.56 13.94
C ALA A 65 -26.86 37.47 13.03
N ALA A 66 -27.84 36.66 13.43
CA ALA A 66 -29.17 36.72 12.85
C ALA A 66 -29.60 38.20 12.85
N ALA A 67 -29.83 38.76 11.67
CA ALA A 67 -30.19 40.15 11.51
C ALA A 67 -31.41 40.46 12.39
N PRO A 68 -31.37 41.47 13.28
CA PRO A 68 -32.59 41.98 13.86
C PRO A 68 -33.38 42.63 12.72
N GLY A 69 -34.42 41.94 12.24
CA GLY A 69 -35.38 42.51 11.30
C GLY A 69 -35.97 43.80 11.88
N PRO A 70 -36.31 44.79 11.04
CA PRO A 70 -36.88 46.03 11.54
C PRO A 70 -38.21 45.71 12.24
N GLY A 71 -38.25 45.96 13.55
CA GLY A 71 -39.46 45.83 14.34
C GLY A 71 -40.57 46.70 13.76
N LEU A 72 -41.70 46.08 13.43
CA LEU A 72 -42.95 46.80 13.22
C LEU A 72 -43.31 47.53 14.51
N MET A 73 -43.32 48.85 14.45
CA MET A 73 -43.96 49.69 15.46
C MET A 73 -45.48 49.48 15.37
N MET A 74 -46.09 49.36 16.54
CA MET A 74 -47.53 49.21 16.77
C MET A 74 -48.29 50.48 16.40
#